data_AF-A0A1D6N320-F1
#
_entry.id   AF-A0A1D6N320-F1
#
_cell.length_a   1.000
_cell.length_b   1.000
_cell.length_c   1.000
_cell.angle_alpha   90.00
_cell.angle_beta   90.00
_cell.angle_gamma   90.00
#
_symmetry.space_group_name_H-M   'P 1'
#
loop_
_entity.id
_entity.type
_entity.pdbx_description
1 polymer ?
#
loop_
_entity_poly.entity_id
_entity_poly.type
_entity_poly.pdbx_seq_one_letter_code
_entity_poly.pdbx_strand_id
1 'polypeptide(L)'
;MPPHKIEIFKSLDDWARDNILTHLKPVEKCWQPQDFLPDPASEGFHDEVKELRERAKEIPDDYFVCLVGDMITEEALPTYQTMLNTLDGVRDETGASPTAWAVWTRAWTAEENRHGDLLNKYMYLTGRVDMRQIEKTIQYLIGSGMVTYSLIHFFTES
;
A
#
# COMPACT_ATOMS: atom_id res chain seq x y z
N MET A 1 -16.97 19.24 3.78
CA MET A 1 -17.16 19.58 5.22
C MET A 1 -17.52 21.07 5.34
N PRO A 2 -18.19 21.59 6.40
CA PRO A 2 -18.38 23.04 6.55
C PRO A 2 -17.03 23.80 6.58
N PRO A 3 -16.84 24.91 5.83
CA PRO A 3 -15.53 25.54 5.67
C PRO A 3 -14.84 25.95 6.98
N HIS A 4 -15.60 26.40 7.97
CA HIS A 4 -15.05 26.82 9.27
C HIS A 4 -14.38 25.68 10.04
N LYS A 5 -14.70 24.41 9.74
CA LYS A 5 -14.06 23.25 10.38
C LYS A 5 -12.66 22.96 9.85
N ILE A 6 -12.26 23.52 8.70
CA ILE A 6 -10.90 23.40 8.17
C ILE A 6 -9.87 23.99 9.14
N GLU A 7 -10.23 25.08 9.82
CA GLU A 7 -9.36 25.73 10.80
C GLU A 7 -9.00 24.82 11.99
N ILE A 8 -9.83 23.81 12.29
CA ILE A 8 -9.53 22.81 13.30
C ILE A 8 -8.27 22.04 12.92
N PHE A 9 -8.18 21.52 11.69
CA PHE A 9 -7.03 20.75 11.22
C PHE A 9 -5.76 21.58 11.12
N LYS A 10 -5.89 22.86 10.75
CA LYS A 10 -4.77 23.81 10.79
C LYS A 10 -4.26 24.01 12.22
N SER A 11 -5.16 24.17 13.19
CA SER A 11 -4.79 24.33 14.60
C SER A 11 -4.18 23.07 15.22
N LEU A 12 -4.36 21.90 14.58
CA LEU A 12 -3.85 20.61 15.03
C LEU A 12 -2.53 20.20 14.33
N ASP A 13 -1.91 21.04 13.50
CA ASP A 13 -0.68 20.65 12.77
C ASP A 13 0.47 20.24 13.72
N ASP A 14 0.76 21.05 14.73
CA ASP A 14 1.80 20.74 15.72
C ASP A 14 1.42 19.50 16.55
N TRP A 15 0.15 19.37 16.91
CA TRP A 15 -0.32 18.17 17.61
C TRP A 15 -0.14 16.91 16.74
N ALA A 16 -0.46 16.96 15.45
CA ALA A 16 -0.27 15.86 14.52
C ALA A 16 1.22 15.53 14.35
N ARG A 17 2.08 16.55 14.31
CA ARG A 17 3.53 16.37 14.26
C ARG A 17 4.05 15.57 15.45
N ASP A 18 3.58 15.91 16.65
CA ASP A 18 4.09 15.31 17.89
C ASP A 18 3.41 13.98 18.25
N ASN A 19 2.21 13.71 17.74
CA ASN A 19 1.39 12.56 18.15
C ASN A 19 1.04 11.59 17.02
N ILE A 20 1.05 12.02 15.75
CA ILE A 20 0.74 11.16 14.60
C ILE A 20 2.02 10.75 13.88
N LEU A 21 2.88 11.72 13.52
CA LEU A 21 4.10 11.42 12.76
C LEU A 21 5.09 10.52 13.52
N THR A 22 4.97 10.44 14.84
CA THR A 22 5.78 9.57 15.69
C THR A 22 5.50 8.07 15.47
N HIS A 23 4.38 7.73 14.84
CA HIS A 23 4.05 6.35 14.46
C HIS A 23 4.72 5.91 13.16
N LEU A 24 5.22 6.85 12.34
CA LEU A 24 5.96 6.53 11.12
C LEU A 24 7.32 5.96 11.48
N LYS A 25 7.74 4.92 10.76
CA LYS A 25 9.08 4.37 10.95
C LYS A 25 10.05 5.14 10.06
N PRO A 26 11.23 5.51 10.59
CA PRO A 26 12.31 6.03 9.75
C PRO A 26 12.64 5.00 8.66
N VAL A 27 12.83 5.46 7.42
CA VAL A 27 13.10 4.59 6.25
C VAL A 27 14.24 3.60 6.51
N GLU A 28 15.32 4.07 7.14
CA GLU A 28 16.50 3.26 7.52
C GLU A 28 16.20 2.13 8.52
N LYS A 29 15.01 2.14 9.14
CA LYS A 29 14.53 1.12 10.08
C LYS A 29 13.34 0.34 9.53
N CYS A 30 12.87 0.67 8.33
CA CYS A 30 11.82 -0.06 7.66
C CYS A 30 12.39 -1.31 7.00
N TRP A 31 11.63 -2.40 7.06
CA TRP A 31 11.86 -3.53 6.17
C TRP A 31 11.67 -3.09 4.71
N GLN A 32 12.30 -3.79 3.78
CA GLN A 32 12.12 -3.60 2.34
C GLN A 32 11.68 -4.91 1.69
N PRO A 33 10.97 -4.90 0.55
CA PRO A 33 10.53 -6.13 -0.10
C PRO A 33 11.65 -7.16 -0.32
N GLN A 34 12.87 -6.69 -0.59
CA GLN A 34 14.03 -7.54 -0.81
C GLN A 34 14.43 -8.37 0.42
N ASP A 35 14.09 -7.93 1.64
CA ASP A 35 14.37 -8.68 2.88
C ASP A 35 13.63 -10.02 2.93
N PHE A 36 12.59 -10.19 2.11
CA PHE A 36 11.70 -11.36 2.09
C PHE A 36 11.65 -12.08 0.74
N LEU A 37 12.44 -11.63 -0.23
CA LEU A 37 12.46 -12.17 -1.59
C LEU A 37 13.84 -12.80 -1.88
N PRO A 38 13.90 -13.78 -2.78
CA PRO A 38 15.18 -14.30 -3.26
C PRO A 38 16.11 -13.17 -3.73
N ASP A 39 17.39 -13.23 -3.35
CA ASP A 39 18.36 -12.19 -3.72
C ASP A 39 18.85 -12.39 -5.16
N PRO A 40 18.49 -11.52 -6.12
CA PRO A 40 18.91 -11.67 -7.52
C PRO A 40 20.41 -11.48 -7.74
N ALA A 41 21.15 -10.91 -6.78
CA ALA A 41 22.59 -10.74 -6.85
C ALA A 41 23.36 -11.92 -6.22
N SER A 42 22.67 -12.82 -5.51
CA SER A 42 23.25 -14.00 -4.88
C SER A 42 23.52 -15.12 -5.91
N GLU A 43 24.63 -15.84 -5.76
CA GLU A 43 24.88 -17.09 -6.52
C GLU A 43 23.78 -18.14 -6.26
N GLY A 44 23.10 -18.06 -5.11
CA GLY A 44 22.00 -18.95 -4.70
C GLY A 44 20.63 -18.56 -5.24
N PHE A 45 20.49 -17.48 -6.02
CA PHE A 45 19.20 -16.95 -6.48
C PHE A 45 18.27 -18.02 -7.07
N HIS A 46 18.81 -18.85 -7.97
CA HIS A 46 18.02 -19.87 -8.65
C HIS A 46 17.52 -20.97 -7.71
N ASP A 47 18.31 -21.34 -6.70
CA ASP A 47 17.92 -22.32 -5.70
C ASP A 47 16.85 -21.75 -4.75
N GLU A 48 16.99 -20.49 -4.32
CA GLU A 48 15.99 -19.79 -3.51
C GLU A 48 14.64 -19.65 -4.24
N VAL A 49 14.65 -19.29 -5.53
CA VAL A 49 13.43 -19.25 -6.36
C VAL A 49 12.82 -20.64 -6.49
N LYS A 50 13.63 -21.68 -6.69
CA LYS A 50 13.15 -23.06 -6.78
C LYS A 50 12.48 -23.48 -5.47
N GLU A 51 13.09 -23.22 -4.32
CA GLU A 51 12.52 -23.53 -3.00
C GLU A 51 11.20 -22.78 -2.75
N LEU A 52 11.13 -21.50 -3.10
CA LEU A 52 9.90 -20.71 -3.03
C LEU A 52 8.78 -21.38 -3.84
N ARG A 53 9.08 -21.82 -5.07
CA ARG A 53 8.11 -22.48 -5.95
C ARG A 53 7.69 -23.85 -5.44
N GLU A 54 8.60 -24.64 -4.86
CA GLU A 54 8.24 -25.94 -4.27
C GLU A 54 7.26 -25.76 -3.11
N ARG A 55 7.52 -24.83 -2.20
CA ARG A 55 6.58 -24.50 -1.11
C ARG A 55 5.24 -24.00 -1.64
N ALA A 56 5.26 -23.15 -2.67
CA ALA A 56 4.04 -22.61 -3.27
C ALA A 56 3.13 -23.68 -3.91
N LYS A 57 3.65 -24.87 -4.26
CA LYS A 57 2.82 -25.99 -4.77
C LYS A 57 1.92 -26.60 -3.70
N GLU A 58 2.30 -26.49 -2.43
CA GLU A 58 1.55 -27.04 -1.29
C GLU A 58 0.48 -26.08 -0.77
N ILE A 59 0.44 -24.84 -1.27
CA ILE A 59 -0.56 -23.85 -0.92
C ILE A 59 -1.78 -24.02 -1.84
N PRO A 60 -3.00 -24.16 -1.31
CA PRO A 60 -4.21 -24.39 -2.09
C PRO A 60 -4.61 -23.15 -2.91
N ASP A 61 -5.30 -23.37 -4.04
CA ASP A 61 -5.71 -22.30 -4.94
C ASP A 61 -6.68 -21.29 -4.27
N ASP A 62 -7.54 -21.76 -3.36
CA ASP A 62 -8.44 -20.88 -2.59
C ASP A 62 -7.68 -19.80 -1.81
N TYR A 63 -6.49 -20.15 -1.31
CA TYR A 63 -5.61 -19.19 -0.63
C TYR A 63 -5.04 -18.17 -1.63
N PHE A 64 -4.59 -18.63 -2.80
CA PHE A 64 -4.09 -17.74 -3.85
C PHE A 64 -5.17 -16.78 -4.37
N VAL A 65 -6.43 -17.20 -4.46
CA VAL A 65 -7.53 -16.30 -4.84
C VAL A 65 -7.65 -15.14 -3.86
N CYS A 66 -7.63 -15.41 -2.56
CA CYS A 66 -7.70 -14.38 -1.53
C CYS A 66 -6.45 -13.48 -1.57
N LEU A 67 -5.26 -14.08 -1.59
CA LEU A 67 -4.01 -13.32 -1.57
C LEU A 67 -3.80 -12.48 -2.85
N VAL A 68 -4.33 -12.93 -4.00
CA VAL A 68 -4.38 -12.11 -5.23
C VAL A 68 -5.32 -10.93 -5.05
N GLY A 69 -6.48 -11.12 -4.42
CA GLY A 69 -7.40 -10.02 -4.08
C GLY A 69 -6.74 -8.96 -3.19
N ASP A 70 -6.02 -9.41 -2.16
CA ASP A 70 -5.25 -8.53 -1.27
C ASP A 70 -4.19 -7.76 -2.06
N MET A 71 -3.38 -8.44 -2.86
CA MET A 71 -2.33 -7.80 -3.67
C MET A 71 -2.88 -6.78 -4.68
N ILE A 72 -3.98 -7.09 -5.36
CA ILE A 72 -4.64 -6.15 -6.29
C ILE A 72 -5.10 -4.89 -5.56
N THR A 73 -5.57 -5.05 -4.32
CA THR A 73 -6.02 -3.94 -3.47
C THR A 73 -4.82 -3.07 -3.08
N GLU A 74 -3.71 -3.67 -2.65
CA GLU A 74 -2.46 -2.94 -2.33
C GLU A 74 -1.91 -2.15 -3.54
N GLU A 75 -1.95 -2.73 -4.74
CA GLU A 75 -1.50 -2.08 -5.98
C GLU A 75 -2.39 -0.89 -6.40
N ALA A 76 -3.61 -0.78 -5.86
CA ALA A 76 -4.49 0.37 -6.10
C ALA A 76 -4.12 1.63 -5.30
N LEU A 77 -2.95 1.64 -4.64
CA LEU A 77 -2.40 2.72 -3.82
C LEU A 77 -2.57 4.15 -4.37
N PRO A 78 -2.40 4.43 -5.68
CA PRO A 78 -2.65 5.78 -6.21
C PRO A 78 -4.08 6.29 -5.92
N THR A 79 -5.06 5.39 -5.86
CA THR A 79 -6.44 5.71 -5.49
C THR A 79 -6.51 6.17 -4.04
N TYR A 80 -5.85 5.46 -3.12
CA TYR A 80 -5.88 5.76 -1.68
C TYR A 80 -5.16 7.06 -1.34
N GLN A 81 -4.02 7.33 -1.97
CA GLN A 81 -3.33 8.62 -1.81
C GLN A 81 -4.18 9.77 -2.36
N THR A 82 -4.77 9.60 -3.55
CA THR A 82 -5.67 10.61 -4.15
C THR A 82 -6.82 10.91 -3.21
N MET A 83 -7.41 9.87 -2.65
CA MET A 83 -8.46 9.94 -1.67
C MET A 83 -8.10 10.76 -0.43
N LEU A 84 -6.96 10.50 0.22
CA LEU A 84 -6.46 11.32 1.33
C LEU A 84 -6.28 12.79 0.90
N ASN A 85 -5.81 13.02 -0.32
CA ASN A 85 -5.67 14.36 -0.90
C ASN A 85 -6.99 15.00 -1.37
N THR A 86 -8.12 14.31 -1.27
CA THR A 86 -9.46 14.93 -1.43
C THR A 86 -10.05 15.43 -0.12
N LEU A 87 -9.45 15.09 1.03
CA LEU A 87 -9.99 15.45 2.34
C LEU A 87 -9.70 16.92 2.68
N ASP A 88 -10.78 17.68 2.87
CA ASP A 88 -10.74 19.07 3.31
C ASP A 88 -9.89 19.24 4.59
N GLY A 89 -8.88 20.11 4.54
CA GLY A 89 -8.06 20.50 5.70
C GLY A 89 -6.79 19.68 5.94
N VAL A 90 -6.64 18.53 5.28
CA VAL A 90 -5.45 17.65 5.43
C VAL A 90 -4.74 17.34 4.11
N ARG A 91 -5.35 17.67 2.96
CA ARG A 91 -4.78 17.41 1.64
C ARG A 91 -3.44 18.10 1.41
N ASP A 92 -2.59 17.46 0.61
CA ASP A 92 -1.35 18.07 0.11
C ASP A 92 -1.65 19.02 -1.07
N GLU A 93 -1.53 20.32 -0.83
CA GLU A 93 -1.83 21.36 -1.83
C GLU A 93 -0.77 21.47 -2.94
N THR A 94 0.45 20.95 -2.73
CA THR A 94 1.56 21.15 -3.67
C THR A 94 2.24 19.86 -4.13
N GLY A 95 1.89 18.73 -3.52
CA GLY A 95 2.61 17.46 -3.65
C GLY A 95 3.88 17.40 -2.81
N ALA A 96 4.22 18.48 -2.10
CA ALA A 96 5.36 18.58 -1.20
C ALA A 96 5.09 19.54 -0.03
N SER A 97 3.83 19.72 0.35
CA SER A 97 3.46 20.63 1.44
C SER A 97 4.16 20.22 2.75
N PRO A 98 4.67 21.19 3.54
CA PRO A 98 5.39 20.91 4.79
C PRO A 98 4.47 20.67 5.98
N THR A 99 3.14 20.72 5.80
CA THR A 99 2.17 20.43 6.86
C THR A 99 2.33 19.00 7.37
N ALA A 100 2.08 18.76 8.66
CA ALA A 100 2.17 17.44 9.27
C ALA A 100 1.24 16.44 8.55
N TRP A 101 0.06 16.89 8.15
CA TRP A 101 -0.90 16.09 7.39
C TRP A 101 -0.38 15.64 6.02
N ALA A 102 0.23 16.55 5.25
CA ALA A 102 0.80 16.20 3.97
C ALA A 102 2.05 15.31 4.10
N VAL A 103 2.89 15.57 5.12
CA VAL A 103 4.03 14.70 5.45
C VAL A 103 3.55 13.28 5.79
N TRP A 104 2.51 13.14 6.61
CA TRP A 104 1.90 11.86 6.90
C TRP A 104 1.40 11.16 5.64
N THR A 105 0.59 11.83 4.80
CA THR A 105 0.06 11.24 3.56
C THR A 105 1.17 10.69 2.67
N ARG A 106 2.26 11.44 2.47
CA ARG A 106 3.38 10.98 1.64
C ARG A 106 4.15 9.83 2.30
N ALA A 107 4.43 9.92 3.60
CA ALA A 107 5.18 8.89 4.30
C ALA A 107 4.40 7.58 4.44
N TRP A 108 3.11 7.65 4.77
CA TRP A 108 2.19 6.50 4.77
C TRP A 108 2.15 5.86 3.38
N THR A 109 1.98 6.65 2.31
CA THR A 109 1.99 6.13 0.93
C THR A 109 3.31 5.42 0.61
N ALA A 110 4.44 5.98 1.04
CA ALA A 110 5.75 5.35 0.85
C ALA A 110 5.89 4.05 1.64
N GLU A 111 5.31 3.96 2.84
CA GLU A 111 5.27 2.71 3.61
C GLU A 111 4.39 1.66 2.92
N GLU A 112 3.18 2.01 2.46
CA GLU A 112 2.22 1.11 1.79
C GLU A 112 2.72 0.59 0.44
N ASN A 113 3.48 1.38 -0.32
CA ASN A 113 4.00 0.95 -1.63
C ASN A 113 4.77 -0.38 -1.55
N ARG A 114 5.46 -0.61 -0.42
CA ARG A 114 6.24 -1.83 -0.20
C ARG A 114 5.37 -3.07 -0.06
N HIS A 115 4.10 -2.94 0.33
CA HIS A 115 3.17 -4.06 0.47
C HIS A 115 2.84 -4.65 -0.90
N GLY A 116 2.40 -3.81 -1.84
CA GLY A 116 2.16 -4.19 -3.24
C GLY A 116 3.41 -4.78 -3.89
N ASP A 117 4.57 -4.10 -3.75
CA ASP A 117 5.85 -4.58 -4.32
C ASP A 117 6.23 -5.99 -3.86
N LEU A 118 6.09 -6.28 -2.57
CA LEU A 118 6.43 -7.58 -2.00
C LEU A 118 5.47 -8.66 -2.52
N LEU A 119 4.17 -8.42 -2.43
CA LEU A 119 3.15 -9.38 -2.85
C LEU A 119 3.20 -9.64 -4.36
N ASN A 120 3.38 -8.61 -5.18
CA ASN A 120 3.49 -8.74 -6.64
C ASN A 120 4.66 -9.65 -7.02
N LYS A 121 5.87 -9.35 -6.50
CA LYS A 121 7.07 -10.15 -6.78
C LYS A 121 6.95 -11.57 -6.25
N TYR A 122 6.37 -11.75 -5.05
CA TYR A 122 6.09 -13.08 -4.53
C TYR A 122 5.19 -13.88 -5.48
N MET A 123 4.05 -13.30 -5.89
CA MET A 123 3.09 -13.92 -6.82
C MET A 123 3.74 -14.27 -8.15
N TYR A 124 4.48 -13.33 -8.74
CA TYR A 124 5.23 -13.54 -9.97
C TYR A 124 6.19 -14.74 -9.86
N LEU A 125 6.97 -14.81 -8.77
CA LEU A 125 7.94 -15.88 -8.58
C LEU A 125 7.29 -17.24 -8.30
N THR A 126 6.14 -17.28 -7.64
CA THR A 126 5.43 -18.55 -7.35
C THR A 126 5.09 -19.33 -8.63
N GLY A 127 4.76 -18.61 -9.72
CA GLY A 127 4.21 -19.22 -10.94
C GLY A 127 2.88 -19.94 -10.75
N ARG A 128 2.14 -19.63 -9.68
CA ARG A 128 0.83 -20.24 -9.35
C ARG A 128 -0.36 -19.47 -9.92
N VAL A 129 -0.14 -18.24 -10.41
CA VAL A 129 -1.21 -17.32 -10.82
C VAL A 129 -0.95 -16.74 -12.22
N ASP A 130 -2.01 -16.29 -12.89
CA ASP A 130 -1.92 -15.59 -14.18
C ASP A 130 -1.69 -14.09 -13.96
N MET A 131 -0.41 -13.71 -13.92
CA MET A 131 -0.01 -12.30 -13.73
C MET A 131 -0.62 -11.36 -14.77
N ARG A 132 -0.84 -11.82 -16.01
CA ARG A 132 -1.41 -10.98 -17.07
C ARG A 132 -2.86 -10.60 -16.76
N GLN A 133 -3.65 -11.50 -16.19
CA GLN A 133 -5.02 -11.15 -15.77
C GLN A 133 -5.02 -10.29 -14.52
N ILE A 134 -4.10 -10.52 -13.59
CA ILE A 134 -3.94 -9.69 -12.39
C ILE A 134 -3.58 -8.25 -12.77
N GLU A 135 -2.57 -8.05 -13.61
CA GLU A 135 -2.13 -6.73 -14.10
C GLU A 135 -3.27 -5.98 -14.82
N LYS A 136 -4.05 -6.68 -15.67
CA LYS A 136 -5.25 -6.10 -16.27
C LYS A 136 -6.28 -5.70 -15.22
N THR A 137 -6.46 -6.50 -14.18
CA THR A 137 -7.42 -6.22 -13.11
C THR A 137 -7.00 -5.00 -12.30
N ILE A 138 -5.71 -4.88 -11.96
CA ILE A 138 -5.13 -3.68 -11.34
C ILE A 138 -5.39 -2.46 -12.22
N GLN A 139 -5.13 -2.56 -13.53
CA GLN A 139 -5.36 -1.46 -14.47
C GLN A 139 -6.84 -1.03 -14.51
N TYR A 140 -7.78 -1.99 -14.54
CA TYR A 140 -9.20 -1.70 -14.46
C TYR A 140 -9.59 -1.05 -13.13
N LEU A 141 -9.06 -1.55 -12.01
CA LEU A 141 -9.37 -1.04 -10.68
C LEU A 141 -8.90 0.41 -10.51
N ILE A 142 -7.63 0.70 -10.83
CA ILE A 142 -7.09 2.07 -10.77
C ILE A 142 -7.85 2.99 -11.72
N GLY A 143 -8.13 2.55 -12.95
CA GLY A 143 -8.90 3.34 -13.91
C GLY A 143 -10.35 3.61 -13.50
N SER A 144 -10.93 2.73 -12.67
CA SER A 144 -12.28 2.90 -12.13
C SER A 144 -12.31 3.77 -10.88
N GLY A 145 -11.22 3.78 -10.10
CA GLY A 145 -11.16 4.43 -8.79
C GLY A 145 -12.12 3.79 -7.79
N MET A 146 -12.37 4.50 -6.69
CA MET A 146 -13.24 4.03 -5.61
C MET A 146 -14.02 5.20 -4.99
N VAL A 147 -15.26 4.93 -4.57
CA VAL A 147 -16.10 5.87 -3.81
C VAL A 147 -16.35 5.30 -2.42
N THR A 148 -16.04 6.07 -1.38
CA THR A 148 -15.78 5.53 -0.04
C THR A 148 -16.86 5.69 1.00
N TYR A 149 -18.08 6.06 0.58
CA TYR A 149 -19.25 5.77 1.41
C TYR A 149 -19.31 4.27 1.80
N SER A 150 -18.66 3.38 1.04
CA SER A 150 -18.59 1.93 1.31
C SER A 150 -17.38 1.47 2.14
N LEU A 151 -16.30 2.25 2.24
CA LEU A 151 -15.03 1.81 2.86
C LEU A 151 -15.00 2.01 4.38
N ILE A 152 -15.65 3.07 4.87
CA ILE A 152 -15.82 3.33 6.30
C ILE A 152 -16.60 2.19 6.96
N HIS A 153 -17.58 1.59 6.26
CA HIS A 153 -18.34 0.44 6.77
C HIS A 153 -17.50 -0.83 6.88
N PHE A 154 -16.55 -1.06 5.95
CA PHE A 154 -15.74 -2.29 5.95
C PHE A 154 -14.71 -2.32 7.10
N PHE A 155 -14.09 -1.18 7.41
CA PHE A 155 -13.10 -1.08 8.49
C PHE A 155 -13.68 -0.82 9.90
N THR A 156 -14.97 -0.45 10.02
CA THR A 156 -15.60 -0.22 11.32
C THR A 156 -16.41 -1.41 11.85
N GLU A 157 -16.57 -2.47 11.04
CA GLU A 157 -17.29 -3.70 11.41
C GLU A 157 -16.41 -4.96 11.47
N SER A 158 -15.07 -4.84 11.52
CA SER A 158 -14.13 -5.96 11.78
C SER A 158 -13.38 -5.81 13.09
#